data_AF-A0A8T3P7P7-F1
#
_entry.id   AF-A0A8T3P7P7-F1
#
_cell.length_a   1.000
_cell.length_b   1.000
_cell.length_c   1.000
_cell.angle_alpha   90.00
_cell.angle_beta   90.00
_cell.angle_gamma   90.00
#
_symmetry.space_group_name_H-M   'P 1'
#
loop_
_entity.id
_entity.type
_entity.pdbx_description
1 polymer ?
#
loop_
_entity_poly.entity_id
_entity_poly.type
_entity_poly.pdbx_seq_one_letter_code
_entity_poly.pdbx_strand_id
1 'polypeptide(L)'
;MSRVTPHRIPTAVQGVNTSMGELIVGRPALLVKAGVNLPLDLVSVMSLLYRAVPGSGLDAWLIATRRALPGQRQHDLDLLHGFSGRLLYYMEEPIMRFDPLSDERAGATVDELVAFLEGLPPDTFREMVVHALGRVHRDLGTGLAAPQGDVELEWRRFIEPGITTASGEEVLELVFDNPQLKARTIRLI
;
A
#
# COMPACT_ATOMS: atom_id res chain seq x y z
N MET A 1 -9.99 62.23 56.49
CA MET A 1 -9.16 61.54 55.47
C MET A 1 -9.81 60.19 55.21
N SER A 2 -10.60 60.07 54.14
CA SER A 2 -10.29 59.27 52.92
C SER A 2 -10.17 57.76 53.20
N ARG A 3 -10.85 56.80 52.56
CA ARG A 3 -11.81 56.71 51.42
C ARG A 3 -12.46 55.30 51.54
N VAL A 4 -13.78 55.16 51.43
CA VAL A 4 -14.54 54.55 50.30
C VAL A 4 -14.44 53.01 50.15
N THR A 5 -15.61 52.37 50.37
CA THR A 5 -16.18 51.04 50.02
C THR A 5 -16.06 50.67 48.51
N PRO A 6 -16.59 49.56 47.91
CA PRO A 6 -17.34 48.37 48.40
C PRO A 6 -17.04 47.01 47.67
N HIS A 7 -17.80 45.97 48.08
CA HIS A 7 -18.24 44.71 47.40
C HIS A 7 -17.75 44.30 45.99
N ARG A 8 -17.53 42.98 45.82
CA ARG A 8 -18.18 42.13 44.79
C ARG A 8 -17.93 40.62 45.01
N ILE A 9 -19.00 39.82 44.99
CA ILE A 9 -18.98 38.38 44.67
C ILE A 9 -19.35 38.25 43.19
N PRO A 10 -18.65 37.45 42.37
CA PRO A 10 -19.36 36.42 41.57
C PRO A 10 -18.57 35.12 41.25
N THR A 11 -19.27 33.98 41.41
CA THR A 11 -19.51 32.84 40.47
C THR A 11 -18.50 32.33 39.41
N ALA A 12 -18.64 31.00 39.16
CA ALA A 12 -18.35 30.17 37.97
C ALA A 12 -16.95 29.50 37.93
N VAL A 13 -16.81 28.16 38.02
CA VAL A 13 -17.19 27.02 37.13
C VAL A 13 -16.17 26.78 35.99
N GLN A 14 -15.75 25.51 35.85
CA GLN A 14 -14.88 24.86 34.83
C GLN A 14 -13.37 24.81 35.16
N GLY A 15 -12.66 23.70 34.98
CA GLY A 15 -12.92 22.55 34.13
C GLY A 15 -12.41 21.22 34.68
N VAL A 16 -13.07 20.18 34.20
CA VAL A 16 -12.74 18.77 34.33
C VAL A 16 -11.32 18.52 33.83
N ASN A 17 -10.40 18.15 34.72
CA ASN A 17 -9.17 17.48 34.33
C ASN A 17 -9.51 16.00 34.09
N THR A 18 -9.96 15.67 32.87
CA THR A 18 -9.92 14.28 32.40
C THR A 18 -8.45 13.93 32.19
N SER A 19 -7.82 13.38 33.21
CA SER A 19 -6.52 12.73 33.11
C SER A 19 -6.67 11.58 32.11
N MET A 20 -6.18 11.82 30.89
CA MET A 20 -6.07 10.80 29.86
C MET A 20 -5.25 9.64 30.43
N GLY A 21 -5.86 8.47 30.50
CA GLY A 21 -5.46 7.38 31.40
C GLY A 21 -4.03 6.91 31.21
N GLU A 22 -3.33 6.76 32.33
CA GLU A 22 -2.16 5.91 32.43
C GLU A 22 -2.58 4.47 32.11
N LEU A 23 -2.06 3.90 31.00
CA LEU A 23 -2.26 2.48 30.69
C LEU A 23 -1.50 1.56 31.67
N ILE A 24 -0.49 2.10 32.35
CA ILE A 24 0.24 1.50 33.47
C ILE A 24 0.61 2.66 34.40
N VAL A 25 0.25 2.56 35.70
CA VAL A 25 0.57 3.59 36.70
C VAL A 25 2.08 3.88 36.70
N GLY A 26 2.46 5.14 36.47
CA GLY A 26 3.86 5.57 36.46
C GLY A 26 4.65 5.32 35.17
N ARG A 27 4.01 4.94 34.05
CA ARG A 27 4.64 4.97 32.71
C ARG A 27 3.90 5.94 31.80
N PRO A 28 4.62 6.84 31.09
CA PRO A 28 3.97 7.70 30.11
C PRO A 28 3.23 6.82 29.09
N ALA A 29 1.95 7.11 28.88
CA ALA A 29 1.19 6.47 27.81
C ALA A 29 1.97 6.62 26.51
N LEU A 30 2.11 5.52 25.77
CA LEU A 30 2.73 5.53 24.44
C LEU A 30 2.01 6.60 23.62
N LEU A 31 2.70 7.72 23.36
CA LEU A 31 2.22 8.74 22.43
C LEU A 31 2.31 8.12 21.03
N VAL A 32 1.26 7.37 20.66
CA VAL A 32 1.09 6.88 19.31
C VAL A 32 0.76 8.09 18.46
N LYS A 33 1.79 8.71 17.85
CA LYS A 33 1.60 9.66 16.76
C LYS A 33 1.18 8.85 15.54
N ALA A 34 -0.13 8.80 15.28
CA ALA A 34 -0.63 8.29 14.01
C ALA A 34 -0.35 9.33 12.92
N GLY A 35 0.45 8.95 11.92
CA GLY A 35 0.66 9.71 10.69
C GLY A 35 -0.12 9.08 9.55
N VAL A 36 -0.64 9.91 8.65
CA VAL A 36 -1.29 9.47 7.40
C VAL A 36 -0.28 9.68 6.28
N ASN A 37 -0.03 8.66 5.46
CA ASN A 37 0.85 8.74 4.32
C ASN A 37 0.12 8.20 3.07
N LEU A 38 -0.20 9.10 2.14
CA LEU A 38 -1.05 8.79 0.99
C LEU A 38 -0.47 7.66 0.11
N PRO A 39 0.82 7.64 -0.24
CA PRO A 39 1.45 6.50 -0.91
C PRO A 39 1.23 5.15 -0.19
N LEU A 40 1.34 5.13 1.14
CA LEU A 40 1.14 3.91 1.91
C LEU A 40 -0.34 3.47 1.94
N ASP A 41 -1.25 4.43 2.08
CA ASP A 41 -2.69 4.17 2.06
C ASP A 41 -3.15 3.59 0.71
N LEU A 42 -2.49 3.97 -0.38
CA LEU A 42 -2.79 3.49 -1.73
C LEU A 42 -2.68 1.97 -1.84
N VAL A 43 -1.66 1.34 -1.22
CA VAL A 43 -1.52 -0.14 -1.20
C VAL A 43 -2.77 -0.78 -0.62
N SER A 44 -3.25 -0.23 0.50
CA SER A 44 -4.43 -0.75 1.21
C SER A 44 -5.69 -0.59 0.37
N VAL A 45 -5.86 0.58 -0.27
CA VAL A 45 -7.00 0.85 -1.16
C VAL A 45 -7.01 -0.07 -2.37
N MET A 46 -5.88 -0.23 -3.06
CA MET A 46 -5.77 -1.12 -4.23
C MET A 46 -5.99 -2.58 -3.85
N SER A 47 -5.41 -3.01 -2.73
CA SER A 47 -5.61 -4.35 -2.16
C SER A 47 -7.06 -4.65 -1.79
N LEU A 48 -7.79 -3.65 -1.28
CA LEU A 48 -9.21 -3.74 -0.97
C LEU A 48 -10.05 -3.80 -2.26
N LEU A 49 -9.73 -2.94 -3.23
CA LEU A 49 -10.44 -2.85 -4.49
C LEU A 49 -10.26 -4.12 -5.33
N TYR A 50 -9.07 -4.71 -5.35
CA TYR A 50 -8.81 -6.01 -5.98
C TYR A 50 -9.71 -7.11 -5.38
N ARG A 51 -9.83 -7.15 -4.04
CA ARG A 51 -10.64 -8.14 -3.32
C ARG A 51 -12.15 -7.87 -3.41
N ALA A 52 -12.59 -6.72 -3.89
CA ALA A 52 -14.00 -6.31 -3.98
C ALA A 52 -14.77 -7.00 -5.12
N VAL A 53 -14.83 -8.34 -5.07
CA VAL A 53 -15.58 -9.18 -6.00
C VAL A 53 -16.91 -9.64 -5.38
N PRO A 54 -17.93 -10.01 -6.18
CA PRO A 54 -19.18 -10.57 -5.67
C PRO A 54 -18.91 -11.78 -4.78
N GLY A 55 -19.54 -11.81 -3.60
CA GLY A 55 -19.35 -12.89 -2.62
C GLY A 55 -18.13 -12.74 -1.71
N SER A 56 -17.33 -11.68 -1.85
CA SER A 56 -16.18 -11.40 -0.96
C SER A 56 -16.56 -11.02 0.48
N GLY A 57 -17.84 -10.71 0.74
CA GLY A 57 -18.30 -10.18 2.03
C GLY A 57 -17.98 -8.68 2.24
N LEU A 58 -17.36 -8.02 1.26
CA LEU A 58 -17.15 -6.58 1.26
C LEU A 58 -18.43 -5.82 0.90
N ASP A 59 -18.51 -4.56 1.32
CA ASP A 59 -19.67 -3.72 1.07
C ASP A 59 -19.95 -3.57 -0.45
N ALA A 60 -21.23 -3.51 -0.79
CA ALA A 60 -21.70 -3.40 -2.17
C ALA A 60 -21.13 -2.18 -2.90
N TRP A 61 -20.86 -1.08 -2.20
CA TRP A 61 -20.27 0.10 -2.85
C TRP A 61 -18.85 -0.16 -3.35
N LEU A 62 -18.02 -0.94 -2.63
CA LEU A 62 -16.67 -1.31 -3.09
C LEU A 62 -16.72 -2.17 -4.35
N ILE A 63 -17.65 -3.13 -4.37
CA ILE A 63 -17.87 -4.01 -5.52
C ILE A 63 -18.35 -3.18 -6.73
N ALA A 64 -19.25 -2.23 -6.50
CA ALA A 64 -19.71 -1.31 -7.53
C ALA A 64 -18.58 -0.41 -8.04
N THR A 65 -17.74 0.13 -7.15
CA THR A 65 -16.57 0.94 -7.52
C THR A 65 -15.59 0.14 -8.38
N ARG A 66 -15.28 -1.10 -8.00
CA ARG A 66 -14.42 -1.98 -8.81
C ARG A 66 -15.00 -2.21 -10.20
N ARG A 67 -16.31 -2.49 -10.29
CA ARG A 67 -17.02 -2.71 -11.56
C ARG A 67 -17.13 -1.46 -12.44
N ALA A 68 -17.08 -0.28 -11.83
CA ALA A 68 -17.12 0.99 -12.52
C ALA A 68 -15.75 1.41 -13.07
N LEU A 69 -14.67 0.69 -12.74
CA LEU A 69 -13.36 0.95 -13.34
C LEU A 69 -13.42 0.74 -14.85
N PRO A 70 -12.77 1.59 -15.66
CA PRO A 70 -12.55 1.32 -17.07
C PRO A 70 -11.93 -0.06 -17.26
N GLY A 71 -12.35 -0.80 -18.29
CA GLY A 71 -11.94 -2.20 -18.50
C GLY A 71 -10.44 -2.42 -18.44
N GLN A 72 -9.64 -1.52 -19.02
CA GLN A 72 -8.18 -1.60 -18.94
C GLN A 72 -7.64 -1.45 -17.51
N ARG A 73 -8.21 -0.55 -16.69
CA ARG A 73 -7.77 -0.38 -15.29
C ARG A 73 -8.16 -1.56 -14.43
N GLN A 74 -9.35 -2.12 -14.66
CA GLN A 74 -9.78 -3.33 -13.97
C GLN A 74 -8.86 -4.52 -14.34
N HIS A 75 -8.50 -4.62 -15.62
CA HIS A 75 -7.58 -5.62 -16.11
C HIS A 75 -6.18 -5.46 -15.51
N ASP A 76 -5.63 -4.24 -15.51
CA ASP A 76 -4.33 -3.96 -14.89
C ASP A 76 -4.34 -4.24 -13.39
N LEU A 77 -5.43 -3.92 -12.69
CA LEU A 77 -5.63 -4.24 -11.27
C LEU A 77 -5.55 -5.75 -11.04
N ASP A 78 -6.30 -6.53 -11.83
CA ASP A 78 -6.36 -7.99 -11.72
C ASP A 78 -5.05 -8.66 -12.12
N LEU A 79 -4.36 -8.13 -13.14
CA LEU A 79 -3.06 -8.59 -13.59
C LEU A 79 -1.99 -8.32 -12.51
N LEU A 80 -1.78 -7.07 -12.12
CA LEU A 80 -0.65 -6.67 -11.25
C LEU A 80 -0.79 -7.16 -9.80
N HIS A 81 -2.02 -7.32 -9.30
CA HIS A 81 -2.25 -7.96 -7.99
C HIS A 81 -2.35 -9.48 -8.10
N GLY A 82 -2.60 -10.01 -9.30
CA GLY A 82 -2.92 -11.42 -9.52
C GLY A 82 -1.74 -12.38 -9.59
N PHE A 83 -0.49 -11.91 -9.43
CA PHE A 83 0.70 -12.77 -9.56
C PHE A 83 1.71 -12.69 -8.40
N SER A 84 1.38 -12.01 -7.31
CA SER A 84 2.30 -11.84 -6.17
C SER A 84 1.79 -12.47 -4.88
N GLY A 85 1.12 -13.61 -5.02
CA GLY A 85 0.56 -14.40 -3.94
C GLY A 85 -0.65 -13.73 -3.29
N ARG A 86 -1.21 -14.39 -2.26
CA ARG A 86 -2.43 -13.91 -1.57
C ARG A 86 -2.26 -12.58 -0.84
N LEU A 87 -1.02 -12.20 -0.55
CA LEU A 87 -0.64 -10.97 0.14
C LEU A 87 -0.41 -9.81 -0.84
N LEU A 88 -0.48 -10.05 -2.15
CA LEU A 88 -0.43 -9.03 -3.21
C LEU A 88 0.87 -8.21 -3.18
N TYR A 89 1.98 -8.91 -2.92
CA TYR A 89 3.28 -8.33 -2.61
C TYR A 89 3.83 -7.36 -3.67
N TYR A 90 3.46 -7.52 -4.94
CA TYR A 90 4.03 -6.69 -5.99
C TYR A 90 3.71 -5.21 -5.81
N MET A 91 2.48 -4.87 -5.43
CA MET A 91 2.09 -3.45 -5.32
C MET A 91 2.65 -2.75 -4.09
N GLU A 92 3.17 -3.50 -3.11
CA GLU A 92 3.97 -2.92 -2.04
C GLU A 92 5.35 -2.50 -2.53
N GLU A 93 5.94 -3.16 -3.52
CA GLU A 93 7.32 -2.91 -3.94
C GLU A 93 7.53 -1.49 -4.50
N PRO A 94 6.71 -0.96 -5.44
CA PRO A 94 6.87 0.42 -5.91
C PRO A 94 6.73 1.45 -4.79
N ILE A 95 5.81 1.20 -3.86
CA ILE A 95 5.52 2.10 -2.74
C ILE A 95 6.67 2.06 -1.73
N MET A 96 7.16 0.89 -1.34
CA MET A 96 8.29 0.78 -0.42
C MET A 96 9.60 1.25 -1.04
N ARG A 97 9.76 1.14 -2.37
CA ARG A 97 10.91 1.71 -3.10
C ARG A 97 10.92 3.24 -3.05
N PHE A 98 9.75 3.87 -2.93
CA PHE A 98 9.61 5.31 -2.68
C PHE A 98 9.97 5.71 -1.25
N ASP A 99 10.19 4.77 -0.33
CA ASP A 99 10.54 5.04 1.08
C ASP A 99 9.60 6.03 1.81
N PRO A 100 8.27 5.76 1.83
CA PRO A 100 7.27 6.65 2.40
C PRO A 100 7.39 6.81 3.92
N LEU A 101 8.15 5.94 4.58
CA LEU A 101 8.37 5.96 6.03
C LEU A 101 9.51 6.88 6.45
N SER A 102 10.29 7.39 5.50
CA SER A 102 11.32 8.40 5.79
C SER A 102 10.69 9.71 6.23
N ASP A 103 11.37 10.42 7.14
CA ASP A 103 10.93 11.73 7.63
C ASP A 103 10.76 12.75 6.49
N GLU A 104 11.61 12.64 5.44
CA GLU A 104 11.55 13.49 4.25
C GLU A 104 10.26 13.30 3.43
N ARG A 105 9.61 12.15 3.56
CA ARG A 105 8.44 11.75 2.75
C ARG A 105 7.16 11.56 3.57
N ALA A 106 7.19 11.94 4.85
CA ALA A 106 6.04 11.83 5.75
C ALA A 106 4.78 12.57 5.24
N GLY A 107 4.97 13.64 4.44
CA GLY A 107 3.89 14.41 3.82
C GLY A 107 3.79 14.25 2.30
N ALA A 108 4.42 13.22 1.72
CA ALA A 108 4.48 13.05 0.27
C ALA A 108 3.09 12.80 -0.35
N THR A 109 2.91 13.34 -1.54
CA THR A 109 1.73 13.21 -2.37
C THR A 109 1.83 12.02 -3.34
N VAL A 110 0.69 11.66 -3.94
CA VAL A 110 0.67 10.63 -5.00
C VAL A 110 1.43 11.12 -6.25
N ASP A 111 1.37 12.41 -6.58
CA ASP A 111 2.10 12.97 -7.73
C ASP A 111 3.62 12.85 -7.55
N GLU A 112 4.14 13.07 -6.34
CA GLU A 112 5.56 12.87 -6.02
C GLU A 112 5.98 11.40 -6.13
N LEU A 113 5.11 10.47 -5.72
CA LEU A 113 5.29 9.04 -5.93
C LEU A 113 5.36 8.71 -7.42
N VAL A 114 4.40 9.18 -8.21
CA VAL A 114 4.36 8.93 -9.66
C VAL A 114 5.60 9.48 -10.34
N ALA A 115 5.99 10.74 -10.05
CA ALA A 115 7.19 11.35 -10.61
C ALA A 115 8.47 10.57 -10.26
N PHE A 116 8.57 10.06 -9.03
CA PHE A 116 9.68 9.18 -8.63
C PHE A 116 9.70 7.88 -9.46
N LEU A 117 8.56 7.21 -9.61
CA LEU A 117 8.45 5.95 -10.35
C LEU A 117 8.72 6.16 -11.86
N GLU A 118 8.28 7.27 -12.42
CA GLU A 118 8.58 7.68 -13.80
C GLU A 118 10.08 7.89 -14.01
N GLY A 119 10.81 8.33 -12.99
CA GLY A 119 12.27 8.47 -13.02
C GLY A 119 13.05 7.16 -12.97
N LEU A 120 12.43 6.04 -12.56
CA LEU A 120 13.13 4.75 -12.44
C LEU A 120 13.36 4.09 -13.81
N PRO A 121 14.50 3.41 -14.04
CA PRO A 121 14.69 2.57 -15.22
C PRO A 121 13.62 1.46 -15.30
N PRO A 122 13.11 1.09 -16.50
CA PRO A 122 12.11 0.03 -16.64
C PRO A 122 12.51 -1.31 -15.98
N ASP A 123 13.79 -1.71 -16.09
CA ASP A 123 14.28 -2.97 -15.54
C ASP A 123 14.10 -3.07 -14.02
N THR A 124 14.06 -1.93 -13.31
CA THR A 124 13.77 -1.88 -11.87
C THR A 124 12.42 -2.50 -11.53
N PHE A 125 11.43 -2.44 -12.43
CA PHE A 125 10.12 -3.03 -12.18
C PHE A 125 10.15 -4.55 -12.26
N ARG A 126 11.04 -5.12 -13.06
CA ARG A 126 11.28 -6.57 -13.08
C ARG A 126 12.00 -7.02 -11.80
N GLU A 127 12.94 -6.23 -11.29
CA GLU A 127 13.56 -6.47 -9.99
C GLU A 127 12.50 -6.49 -8.86
N MET A 128 11.54 -5.57 -8.89
CA MET A 128 10.40 -5.57 -7.96
C MET A 128 9.54 -6.83 -8.07
N VAL A 129 9.29 -7.33 -9.30
CA VAL A 129 8.61 -8.63 -9.49
C VAL A 129 9.40 -9.76 -8.83
N VAL A 130 10.72 -9.80 -9.05
CA VAL A 130 11.61 -10.81 -8.45
C VAL A 130 11.56 -10.74 -6.93
N HIS A 131 11.61 -9.54 -6.35
CA HIS A 131 11.51 -9.35 -4.91
C HIS A 131 10.17 -9.86 -4.37
N ALA A 132 9.05 -9.44 -4.97
CA ALA A 132 7.71 -9.85 -4.57
C ALA A 132 7.52 -11.38 -4.63
N LEU A 133 7.89 -12.01 -5.74
CA LEU A 133 7.83 -13.48 -5.90
C LEU A 133 8.79 -14.20 -4.96
N GLY A 134 9.96 -13.62 -4.71
CA GLY A 134 10.87 -14.10 -3.68
C GLY A 134 10.23 -14.14 -2.29
N ARG A 135 9.34 -13.19 -1.95
CA ARG A 135 8.55 -13.22 -0.71
C ARG A 135 7.52 -14.36 -0.75
N VAL A 136 6.80 -14.51 -1.85
CA VAL A 136 5.86 -15.62 -2.06
C VAL A 136 6.54 -16.98 -1.84
N HIS A 137 7.71 -17.20 -2.44
CA HIS A 137 8.43 -18.47 -2.30
C HIS A 137 8.93 -18.73 -0.89
N ARG A 138 9.30 -17.70 -0.13
CA ARG A 138 9.64 -17.83 1.29
C ARG A 138 8.43 -18.28 2.10
N ASP A 139 7.28 -17.67 1.87
CA ASP A 139 6.04 -18.01 2.59
C ASP A 139 5.51 -19.41 2.25
N LEU A 140 5.62 -19.81 0.97
CA LEU A 140 5.22 -21.13 0.51
C LEU A 140 6.27 -22.22 0.80
N GLY A 141 7.49 -21.85 1.18
CA GLY A 141 8.59 -22.78 1.43
C GLY A 141 9.06 -23.55 0.18
N THR A 142 8.87 -23.00 -1.02
CA THR A 142 9.22 -23.72 -2.27
C THR A 142 10.72 -23.77 -2.53
N GLY A 143 11.49 -22.83 -1.95
CA GLY A 143 12.93 -22.72 -2.17
C GLY A 143 13.35 -22.35 -3.59
N LEU A 144 12.40 -21.93 -4.45
CA LEU A 144 12.71 -21.50 -5.81
C LEU A 144 13.49 -20.18 -5.80
N ALA A 145 14.58 -20.16 -6.55
CA ALA A 145 15.40 -18.97 -6.76
C ALA A 145 14.96 -18.24 -8.04
N ALA A 146 15.18 -16.93 -8.07
CA ALA A 146 14.91 -16.12 -9.24
C ALA A 146 15.79 -16.57 -10.43
N PRO A 147 15.21 -16.69 -11.64
CA PRO A 147 15.97 -16.97 -12.85
C PRO A 147 17.04 -15.89 -13.08
N GLN A 148 18.24 -16.29 -13.53
CA GLN A 148 19.36 -15.38 -13.75
C GLN A 148 19.39 -14.78 -15.17
N GLY A 149 18.56 -15.30 -16.08
CA GLY A 149 18.49 -14.85 -17.47
C GLY A 149 17.07 -14.93 -18.02
N ASP A 150 16.96 -14.82 -19.34
CA ASP A 150 15.66 -14.69 -20.03
C ASP A 150 15.08 -16.03 -20.49
N VAL A 151 15.37 -17.11 -19.75
CA VAL A 151 14.85 -18.44 -20.09
C VAL A 151 13.39 -18.52 -19.67
N GLU A 152 12.48 -18.43 -20.65
CA GLU A 152 11.03 -18.41 -20.45
C GLU A 152 10.51 -19.52 -19.52
N LEU A 153 11.00 -20.75 -19.69
CA LEU A 153 10.58 -21.88 -18.87
C LEU A 153 10.94 -21.72 -17.39
N GLU A 154 12.08 -21.10 -17.10
CA GLU A 154 12.50 -20.83 -15.71
C GLU A 154 11.61 -19.75 -15.09
N TRP A 155 11.31 -18.70 -15.84
CA TRP A 155 10.39 -17.65 -15.42
C TRP A 155 8.97 -18.15 -15.19
N ARG A 156 8.45 -19.00 -16.08
CA ARG A 156 7.13 -19.61 -15.90
C ARG A 156 7.06 -20.38 -14.59
N ARG A 157 8.05 -21.23 -14.31
CA ARG A 157 8.13 -22.02 -13.06
C ARG A 157 8.25 -21.14 -11.82
N PHE A 158 8.93 -20.00 -11.93
CA PHE A 158 9.08 -19.04 -10.84
C PHE A 158 7.79 -18.25 -10.58
N ILE A 159 7.06 -17.86 -11.62
CA ILE A 159 5.83 -17.06 -11.50
C ILE A 159 4.64 -17.89 -11.04
N GLU A 160 4.47 -19.11 -11.57
CA GLU A 160 3.27 -19.94 -11.37
C GLU A 160 2.81 -20.06 -9.90
N PRO A 161 3.69 -20.28 -8.90
CA PRO A 161 3.27 -20.37 -7.50
C PRO A 161 2.66 -19.07 -6.93
N GLY A 162 2.99 -17.92 -7.52
CA GLY A 162 2.45 -16.61 -7.12
C GLY A 162 1.13 -16.25 -7.79
N ILE A 163 0.71 -16.99 -8.82
CA ILE A 163 -0.52 -16.73 -9.54
C ILE A 163 -1.74 -16.99 -8.65
N THR A 164 -2.64 -16.02 -8.59
CA THR A 164 -3.93 -16.11 -7.91
C THR A 164 -5.07 -16.02 -8.91
N THR A 165 -5.17 -14.90 -9.63
CA THR A 165 -6.25 -14.63 -10.59
C THR A 165 -5.73 -14.23 -11.98
N ALA A 166 -4.46 -13.84 -12.08
CA ALA A 166 -3.89 -13.43 -13.35
C ALA A 166 -3.64 -14.62 -14.28
N SER A 167 -3.59 -14.35 -15.59
CA SER A 167 -3.08 -15.34 -16.56
C SER A 167 -1.56 -15.45 -16.41
N GLY A 168 -1.06 -16.67 -16.18
CA GLY A 168 0.40 -16.90 -16.09
C GLY A 168 1.14 -16.52 -17.38
N GLU A 169 0.51 -16.69 -18.54
CA GLU A 169 1.08 -16.28 -19.84
C GLU A 169 1.19 -14.76 -19.94
N GLU A 170 0.14 -14.03 -19.58
CA GLU A 170 0.15 -12.57 -19.66
C GLU A 170 1.15 -11.95 -18.66
N VAL A 171 1.25 -12.53 -17.46
CA VAL A 171 2.25 -12.10 -16.48
C VAL A 171 3.66 -12.33 -17.01
N LEU A 172 3.90 -13.48 -17.63
CA LEU A 172 5.19 -13.83 -18.22
C LEU A 172 5.56 -12.84 -19.34
N GLU A 173 4.63 -12.57 -20.26
CA GLU A 173 4.80 -11.56 -21.31
C GLU A 173 5.14 -10.19 -20.72
N LEU A 174 4.40 -9.77 -19.70
CA LEU A 174 4.61 -8.48 -19.04
C LEU A 174 5.98 -8.40 -18.35
N VAL A 175 6.44 -9.49 -17.73
CA VAL A 175 7.76 -9.58 -17.07
C VAL A 175 8.91 -9.49 -18.07
N PHE A 176 8.70 -9.89 -19.32
CA PHE A 176 9.69 -9.73 -20.39
C PHE A 176 9.62 -8.35 -21.07
N ASP A 177 8.49 -7.64 -20.97
CA ASP A 177 8.32 -6.28 -21.47
C ASP A 177 8.40 -5.24 -20.32
N ASN A 178 9.63 -4.98 -19.85
CA ASN A 178 9.89 -4.07 -18.73
C ASN A 178 9.31 -2.65 -18.93
N PRO A 179 9.39 -2.02 -20.12
CA PRO A 179 8.70 -0.75 -20.39
C PRO A 179 7.19 -0.84 -20.16
N GLN A 180 6.55 -1.89 -20.65
CA GLN A 180 5.12 -2.09 -20.48
C GLN A 180 4.77 -2.37 -19.01
N LEU A 181 5.54 -3.19 -18.30
CA LEU A 181 5.37 -3.45 -16.87
C LEU A 181 5.40 -2.15 -16.06
N LYS A 182 6.41 -1.30 -16.30
CA LYS A 182 6.50 0.02 -15.70
C LYS A 182 5.27 0.87 -16.00
N ALA A 183 4.91 1.00 -17.28
CA ALA A 183 3.80 1.85 -17.69
C ALA A 183 2.45 1.39 -17.09
N ARG A 184 2.18 0.09 -17.03
CA ARG A 184 0.96 -0.45 -16.42
C ARG A 184 0.94 -0.26 -14.91
N THR A 185 2.09 -0.43 -14.25
CA THR A 185 2.22 -0.22 -12.79
C THR A 185 1.95 1.22 -12.41
N ILE A 186 2.56 2.18 -13.11
CA ILE A 186 2.35 3.61 -12.86
C ILE A 186 0.92 4.02 -13.17
N ARG A 187 0.32 3.51 -14.25
CA ARG A 187 -1.08 3.83 -14.62
C ARG A 187 -2.11 3.37 -13.60
N LEU A 188 -1.79 2.33 -12.82
CA LEU A 188 -2.66 1.80 -11.78
C LEU A 188 -2.63 2.65 -10.50
N ILE A 189 -1.54 3.37 -10.27
CA ILE A 189 -1.30 4.32 -9.17
C ILE A 189 -1.97 5.65 -9.51
#